data_AF-A0A061NFX8-F1
#
_entry.id   AF-A0A061NFX8-F1
#
_cell.length_a   1.000
_cell.length_b   1.000
_cell.length_c   1.000
_cell.angle_alpha   90.00
_cell.angle_beta   90.00
_cell.angle_gamma   90.00
#
_symmetry.space_group_name_H-M   'P 1'
#
loop_
_entity.id
_entity.type
_entity.pdbx_description
1 polymer ?
#
loop_
_entity_poly.entity_id
_entity_poly.type
_entity_poly.pdbx_seq_one_letter_code
_entity_poly.pdbx_strand_id
1 'polypeptide(L)'
;MIVVKKDGNREEFSPDKMLRGLIRACEKRPVSMDTLKEIVHETEKQLRSDPALEVQSGRVGELVMEQLSEVDEVAYVRFASVYRQFKDINVFIDELKDLMNRSDEGAKK
;
A
#
# COMPACT_ATOMS: atom_id res chain seq x y z
N MET A 1 2.76 14.03 12.22
CA MET A 1 1.43 13.51 11.84
C MET A 1 1.21 12.20 12.56
N ILE A 2 0.04 12.03 13.16
CA ILE A 2 -0.31 10.82 13.89
C ILE A 2 -1.08 9.88 12.97
N VAL A 3 -0.73 8.60 13.01
CA VAL A 3 -1.46 7.53 12.34
C VAL A 3 -2.34 6.82 13.37
N VAL A 4 -3.63 6.76 13.08
CA VAL A 4 -4.63 6.02 13.88
C VAL A 4 -4.76 4.61 13.31
N LYS A 5 -4.40 3.61 14.10
CA LYS A 5 -4.44 2.19 13.75
C LYS A 5 -5.89 1.65 13.80
N LYS A 6 -6.12 0.50 13.17
CA LYS A 6 -7.46 -0.15 13.12
C LYS A 6 -8.04 -0.46 14.51
N ASP A 7 -7.18 -0.71 15.49
CA ASP A 7 -7.52 -0.95 16.89
C ASP A 7 -7.69 0.35 17.70
N GLY A 8 -7.58 1.51 17.05
CA GLY A 8 -7.66 2.83 17.68
C GLY A 8 -6.34 3.34 18.27
N ASN A 9 -5.28 2.52 18.25
CA ASN A 9 -3.97 2.95 18.75
C ASN A 9 -3.41 4.10 17.90
N ARG A 10 -2.71 5.03 18.54
CA ARG A 10 -2.12 6.20 17.89
C ARG A 10 -0.60 6.05 17.90
N GLU A 11 0.00 6.17 16.73
CA GLU A 11 1.45 6.15 16.58
C GLU A 11 1.92 7.29 15.68
N GLU A 12 3.15 7.74 15.87
CA GLU A 12 3.75 8.67 14.92
C GLU A 12 3.99 7.98 13.57
N PHE A 13 3.71 8.70 12.49
CA PHE A 13 4.06 8.24 11.15
C PHE A 13 5.58 8.05 11.04
N SER A 14 6.01 6.86 10.62
CA SER A 14 7.41 6.52 10.42
C SER A 14 7.66 6.05 8.97
N PRO A 15 8.39 6.84 8.16
CA PRO A 15 8.79 6.43 6.81
C PRO A 15 9.57 5.11 6.80
N ASP A 16 10.46 4.90 7.76
CA ASP A 16 11.25 3.67 7.87
C ASP A 16 10.36 2.43 8.11
N LYS A 17 9.28 2.59 8.88
CA LYS A 17 8.32 1.50 9.12
C LYS A 17 7.59 1.11 7.84
N MET A 18 7.19 2.11 7.04
CA MET A 18 6.57 1.89 5.73
C MET A 18 7.54 1.21 4.77
N LEU A 19 8.78 1.72 4.67
CA LEU A 19 9.81 1.16 3.82
C LEU A 19 10.08 -0.32 4.14
N ARG A 20 10.19 -0.68 5.43
CA ARG A 20 10.36 -2.09 5.84
C ARG A 20 9.18 -2.97 5.40
N GLY A 21 7.96 -2.45 5.49
CA GLY A 21 6.76 -3.15 4.99
C GLY A 21 6.82 -3.40 3.49
N LEU A 22 7.24 -2.40 2.72
CA LEU A 22 7.42 -2.49 1.27
C LEU A 22 8.52 -3.48 0.87
N ILE A 23 9.69 -3.41 1.52
CA ILE A 23 10.80 -4.36 1.27
C ILE A 23 10.31 -5.80 1.44
N ARG A 24 9.53 -6.06 2.50
CA ARG A 24 8.98 -7.40 2.75
C ARG A 24 7.97 -7.83 1.70
N ALA A 25 7.11 -6.91 1.24
CA ALA A 25 6.15 -7.21 0.18
C ALA A 25 6.84 -7.51 -1.16
N CYS A 26 7.91 -6.77 -1.47
CA CYS A 26 8.68 -6.88 -2.71
C CYS A 26 9.80 -7.95 -2.66
N GLU A 27 9.83 -8.81 -1.63
CA GLU A 27 10.87 -9.83 -1.52
C GLU A 27 10.87 -10.77 -2.73
N LYS A 28 12.05 -10.93 -3.39
CA LYS A 28 12.24 -11.68 -4.65
C LYS A 28 11.42 -11.15 -5.83
N ARG A 29 11.03 -9.87 -5.81
CA ARG A 29 10.44 -9.16 -6.95
C ARG A 29 11.47 -8.22 -7.59
N PRO A 30 11.37 -7.92 -8.89
CA PRO A 30 12.29 -7.03 -9.59
C PRO A 30 11.99 -5.54 -9.30
N VAL A 31 11.89 -5.17 -8.02
CA VAL A 31 11.61 -3.79 -7.60
C VAL A 31 12.86 -3.20 -6.95
N SER A 32 13.32 -2.06 -7.46
CA SER A 32 14.54 -1.41 -6.96
C SER A 32 14.31 -0.74 -5.60
N MET A 33 15.36 -0.64 -4.80
CA MET A 33 15.30 0.08 -3.52
C MET A 33 14.95 1.56 -3.70
N ASP A 34 15.35 2.18 -4.80
CA ASP A 34 15.04 3.58 -5.05
C ASP A 34 13.58 3.79 -5.41
N THR A 35 12.98 2.86 -6.18
CA THR A 35 11.51 2.83 -6.40
C THR A 35 10.75 2.71 -5.07
N LEU A 36 11.21 1.87 -4.13
CA LEU A 36 10.55 1.76 -2.83
C LEU A 36 10.64 3.06 -2.03
N LYS A 37 11.79 3.73 -2.05
CA LYS A 37 11.97 5.04 -1.37
C LYS A 37 11.09 6.11 -2.02
N GLU A 38 10.94 6.09 -3.33
CA GLU A 38 10.08 7.01 -4.07
C GLU A 38 8.61 6.82 -3.67
N ILE A 39 8.13 5.57 -3.60
CA ILE A 39 6.77 5.27 -3.10
C ILE A 39 6.58 5.83 -1.69
N VAL A 40 7.54 5.63 -0.79
CA VAL A 40 7.48 6.16 0.58
C VAL A 40 7.44 7.68 0.58
N HIS A 41 8.28 8.32 -0.24
CA HIS A 41 8.37 9.77 -0.33
C HIS A 41 7.08 10.40 -0.84
N GLU A 42 6.53 9.90 -1.95
CA GLU A 42 5.28 10.42 -2.52
C GLU A 42 4.09 10.13 -1.60
N THR A 43 4.05 8.97 -0.94
CA THR A 43 3.03 8.69 0.08
C THR A 43 3.12 9.68 1.24
N GLU A 44 4.31 9.93 1.78
CA GLU A 44 4.52 10.89 2.87
C GLU A 44 4.10 12.30 2.46
N LYS A 45 4.48 12.73 1.26
CA LYS A 45 4.12 14.04 0.70
C LYS A 45 2.61 14.22 0.57
N GLN A 46 1.91 13.20 0.04
CA GLN A 46 0.45 13.23 -0.05
C GLN A 46 -0.20 13.29 1.33
N LEU A 47 0.29 12.50 2.29
CA LEU A 47 -0.22 12.53 3.65
C LEU A 47 0.01 13.88 4.33
N ARG A 48 1.14 14.54 4.09
CA ARG A 48 1.46 15.88 4.63
C ARG A 48 0.70 17.01 3.95
N SER A 49 0.20 16.78 2.73
CA SER A 49 -0.66 17.76 2.04
C SER A 49 -2.07 17.82 2.63
N ASP A 50 -2.47 16.79 3.38
CA ASP A 50 -3.72 16.78 4.12
C ASP A 50 -3.59 17.69 5.36
N PRO A 51 -4.49 18.68 5.56
CA PRO A 51 -4.49 19.53 6.75
C PRO A 51 -4.83 18.77 8.05
N ALA A 52 -5.26 17.50 7.97
CA ALA A 52 -5.55 16.68 9.13
C ALA A 52 -4.30 16.38 9.97
N LEU A 53 -4.41 16.56 11.29
CA LEU A 53 -3.36 16.21 12.25
C LEU A 53 -3.24 14.68 12.47
N GLU A 54 -4.33 13.97 12.24
CA GLU A 54 -4.48 12.53 12.41
C GLU A 54 -4.96 11.89 11.11
N VAL A 55 -4.27 10.84 10.68
CA VAL A 55 -4.63 10.08 9.48
C VAL A 55 -4.90 8.63 9.84
N GLN A 56 -5.97 8.07 9.28
CA GLN A 56 -6.25 6.66 9.45
C GLN A 56 -5.15 5.83 8.78
N SER A 57 -4.64 4.81 9.49
CA SER A 57 -3.74 3.80 8.93
C SER A 57 -4.31 3.15 7.67
N GLY A 58 -5.65 3.14 7.59
CA GLY A 58 -6.42 2.79 6.41
C GLY A 58 -5.94 3.55 5.16
N ARG A 59 -6.01 4.88 5.24
CA ARG A 59 -5.63 5.79 4.15
C ARG A 59 -4.17 5.63 3.74
N VAL A 60 -3.28 5.45 4.71
CA VAL A 60 -1.85 5.22 4.45
C VAL A 60 -1.65 3.96 3.59
N GLY A 61 -2.33 2.86 3.93
CA GLY A 61 -2.24 1.61 3.18
C GLY A 61 -2.78 1.73 1.76
N GLU A 62 -3.90 2.45 1.57
CA GLU A 62 -4.48 2.71 0.25
C GLU A 62 -3.52 3.45 -0.68
N LEU A 63 -2.87 4.51 -0.20
CA LEU A 63 -1.92 5.30 -0.99
C LEU A 63 -0.70 4.48 -1.43
N VAL A 64 -0.20 3.62 -0.54
CA VAL A 64 0.91 2.71 -0.86
C VAL A 64 0.45 1.67 -1.89
N MET A 65 -0.75 1.11 -1.69
CA MET A 65 -1.33 0.11 -2.59
C MET A 65 -1.57 0.65 -4.00
N GLU A 66 -2.06 1.88 -4.13
CA GLU A 66 -2.27 2.54 -5.43
C GLU A 66 -0.95 2.63 -6.21
N GLN A 67 0.11 3.15 -5.59
CA GLN A 67 1.42 3.25 -6.22
C GLN A 67 2.08 1.89 -6.48
N LEU A 68 1.93 0.94 -5.54
CA LEU A 68 2.53 -0.38 -5.68
C LEU A 68 1.86 -1.23 -6.77
N SER A 69 0.57 -1.01 -7.04
CA SER A 69 -0.16 -1.72 -8.11
C SER A 69 0.39 -1.41 -9.51
N GLU A 70 0.90 -0.20 -9.72
CA GLU A 70 1.54 0.20 -10.97
C GLU A 70 2.99 -0.31 -11.10
N VAL A 71 3.60 -0.70 -9.99
CA VAL A 71 5.01 -1.16 -9.92
C VAL A 71 5.11 -2.68 -10.02
N ASP A 72 4.35 -3.40 -9.19
CA ASP A 72 4.36 -4.86 -9.17
C ASP A 72 3.08 -5.41 -8.53
N GLU A 73 2.24 -6.05 -9.35
CA GLU A 73 0.97 -6.65 -8.90
C GLU A 73 1.16 -7.70 -7.79
N VAL A 74 2.22 -8.50 -7.84
CA VAL A 74 2.46 -9.55 -6.83
C VAL A 74 2.84 -8.93 -5.48
N ALA A 75 3.68 -7.90 -5.49
CA ALA A 75 4.02 -7.14 -4.29
C ALA A 75 2.80 -6.42 -3.72
N TYR A 76 1.96 -5.83 -4.58
CA TYR A 76 0.67 -5.26 -4.19
C TYR A 76 -0.18 -6.27 -3.42
N VAL A 77 -0.38 -7.46 -3.97
CA VAL A 77 -1.18 -8.53 -3.36
C VAL A 77 -0.61 -8.93 -1.99
N ARG A 78 0.72 -9.09 -1.89
CA ARG A 78 1.39 -9.43 -0.62
C ARG A 78 1.23 -8.32 0.44
N PHE A 79 1.36 -7.07 0.03
CA PHE A 79 1.16 -5.93 0.91
C PHE A 79 -0.29 -5.84 1.39
N ALA A 80 -1.23 -5.98 0.45
CA ALA A 80 -2.67 -5.97 0.72
C ALA A 80 -3.08 -7.06 1.71
N SER A 81 -2.48 -8.25 1.65
CA SER A 81 -2.76 -9.35 2.58
C SER A 81 -2.50 -9.00 4.05
N VAL A 82 -1.46 -8.22 4.33
CA VAL A 82 -1.15 -7.77 5.70
C VAL A 82 -2.08 -6.63 6.11
N TYR A 83 -2.30 -5.68 5.21
CA TYR A 83 -3.04 -4.47 5.51
C TYR A 83 -4.55 -4.70 5.61
N ARG A 84 -5.16 -5.37 4.63
CA ARG A 84 -6.61 -5.67 4.63
C ARG A 84 -6.99 -6.77 5.61
N GLN A 85 -6.02 -7.55 6.10
CA GLN A 85 -6.26 -8.68 7.01
C GLN A 85 -7.39 -9.56 6.48
N PHE A 86 -7.30 -9.99 5.21
CA PHE A 86 -8.34 -10.81 4.59
C PHE A 86 -8.62 -12.02 5.49
N LYS A 87 -9.81 -12.04 6.10
CA LYS A 87 -10.25 -13.15 6.95
C LYS A 87 -10.71 -14.34 6.13
N ASP A 88 -11.03 -14.11 4.87
CA ASP A 88 -11.60 -15.08 3.95
C ASP A 88 -10.80 -15.06 2.63
N ILE A 89 -10.41 -16.24 2.17
CA ILE A 89 -9.72 -16.46 0.90
C ILE A 89 -10.57 -16.04 -0.30
N ASN A 90 -11.90 -16.09 -0.20
CA ASN A 90 -12.79 -15.65 -1.29
C ASN A 90 -12.68 -14.15 -1.53
N VAL A 91 -12.60 -13.35 -0.46
CA VAL A 91 -12.41 -11.89 -0.55
C VAL A 91 -11.06 -11.56 -1.21
N PHE A 92 -10.05 -12.37 -0.93
CA PHE A 92 -8.75 -12.24 -1.59
C PHE A 92 -8.82 -12.58 -3.09
N ILE A 93 -9.54 -13.64 -3.47
CA ILE A 93 -9.73 -14.04 -4.87
C ILE A 93 -10.53 -12.97 -5.63
N ASP A 94 -11.56 -12.38 -5.03
CA ASP A 94 -12.34 -11.35 -5.69
C ASP A 94 -11.53 -10.08 -5.92
N GLU A 95 -10.69 -9.67 -4.96
CA GLU A 95 -9.76 -8.55 -5.16
C GLU A 95 -8.74 -8.83 -6.27
N LEU A 96 -8.28 -10.09 -6.40
CA LEU A 96 -7.41 -10.50 -7.50
C LEU A 96 -8.11 -10.39 -8.85
N LYS A 97 -9.39 -10.78 -8.95
CA LYS A 97 -10.17 -10.62 -10.18
C LYS A 97 -10.34 -9.16 -10.55
N ASP A 98 -10.62 -8.29 -9.58
CA ASP A 98 -10.74 -6.86 -9.80
C ASP A 98 -9.43 -6.24 -10.29
N LEU A 99 -8.29 -6.71 -9.76
CA LEU A 99 -6.97 -6.31 -10.25
C LEU A 99 -6.75 -6.76 -11.71
N MET A 100 -7.07 -8.01 -12.05
CA MET A 100 -6.96 -8.53 -13.42
C MET A 100 -7.82 -7.73 -14.42
N ASN A 101 -9.05 -7.38 -14.03
CA ASN A 101 -9.95 -6.58 -14.87
C ASN A 101 -9.39 -5.17 -15.14
N ARG A 102 -8.75 -4.53 -14.14
CA ARG A 102 -8.11 -3.21 -14.30
C ARG A 102 -6.92 -3.25 -15.25
N SER A 103 -6.09 -4.29 -15.17
CA SER A 103 -4.94 -4.46 -16.06
C SER A 103 -5.37 -4.68 -17.53
N ASP A 104 -6.49 -5.37 -17.75
CA ASP A 104 -7.07 -5.59 -19.09
C ASP A 104 -7.70 -4.31 -19.70
N GLU A 105 -8.22 -3.39 -18.88
CA GLU A 105 -8.76 -2.11 -19.34
C GLU A 105 -7.66 -1.10 -19.70
N GLY A 106 -6.54 -1.11 -18.97
CA GLY A 106 -5.37 -0.28 -19.27
C GLY A 106 -4.66 -0.67 -20.58
N ALA A 107 -4.72 -1.93 -20.99
CA ALA A 107 -4.12 -2.44 -22.23
C ALA A 107 -4.94 -2.15 -23.50
N LYS A 108 -6.19 -1.67 -23.37
CA LYS A 108 -7.11 -1.38 -24.50
C LYS A 108 -7.16 0.10 -24.88
N LYS A 109 -6.38 0.97 -24.24
CA LYS A 109 -6.40 2.43 -24.44
C LYS A 109 -5.10 2.92 -25.06
#